data_AF-A0A524JS69-F1
#
_entry.id   AF-A0A524JS69-F1
#
_cell.length_a   1.000
_cell.length_b   1.000
_cell.length_c   1.000
_cell.angle_alpha   90.00
_cell.angle_beta   90.00
_cell.angle_gamma   90.00
#
_symmetry.space_group_name_H-M   'P 1'
#
loop_
_entity.id
_entity.type
_entity.pdbx_description
1 polymer ?
#
loop_
_entity_poly.entity_id
_entity_poly.type
_entity_poly.pdbx_seq_one_letter_code
_entity_poly.pdbx_strand_id
1 'polypeptide(L)'
;MLSNTSQLSNIGLDITNEEQQTRGIFGVRYLLPLLIDSTVRIDTDADLRIILDREVQPTERLSAFGEIQYDMESKWEWKAGSAIGSAIMINKWFSLVGQHYSEFGGRGWNKN
;
A
#
# COMPACT_ATOMS: atom_id res chain seq x y z
N MET A 1 -3.16 -11.30 -30.73
CA MET A 1 -1.99 -11.68 -29.92
C MET A 1 -1.79 -10.59 -28.88
N LEU A 2 -2.14 -10.83 -27.62
CA LEU A 2 -1.90 -9.87 -26.54
C LEU A 2 -0.58 -10.22 -25.88
N SER A 3 0.45 -9.41 -26.15
CA SER A 3 1.71 -9.44 -25.42
C SER A 3 1.44 -8.89 -24.02
N ASN A 4 1.30 -9.77 -23.03
CA ASN A 4 1.17 -9.35 -21.64
C ASN A 4 2.56 -9.32 -21.00
N THR A 5 3.29 -8.24 -21.25
CA THR A 5 4.59 -7.97 -20.63
C THR A 5 4.35 -7.14 -19.38
N SER A 6 4.34 -7.76 -18.21
CA SER A 6 4.29 -7.02 -16.94
C SER A 6 5.11 -7.72 -15.86
N GLN A 7 6.44 -7.62 -15.94
CA GLN A 7 7.32 -7.78 -14.79
C GLN A 7 8.18 -6.54 -14.69
N LEU A 8 7.66 -5.51 -14.02
CA LEU A 8 8.44 -4.36 -13.59
C LEU A 8 8.70 -4.53 -12.09
N SER A 9 9.82 -5.16 -11.75
CA SER A 9 10.39 -5.02 -10.42
C SER A 9 11.08 -3.66 -10.37
N ASN A 10 10.53 -2.72 -9.61
CA ASN A 10 11.12 -1.41 -9.43
C ASN A 10 11.73 -1.35 -8.03
N ILE A 11 13.03 -1.02 -7.96
CA ILE A 11 13.75 -0.76 -6.71
C ILE A 11 13.92 0.75 -6.62
N GLY A 12 13.50 1.35 -5.51
CA GLY A 12 13.56 2.78 -5.26
C GLY A 12 14.39 3.09 -4.02
N LEU A 13 15.19 4.14 -4.10
CA LEU A 13 15.89 4.76 -2.98
C LEU A 13 15.44 6.21 -2.92
N ASP A 14 14.89 6.63 -1.77
CA ASP A 14 14.53 8.02 -1.50
C ASP A 14 15.30 8.51 -0.28
N ILE A 15 15.84 9.72 -0.35
CA ILE A 15 16.62 10.35 0.72
C ILE A 15 15.95 11.68 1.01
N THR A 16 15.23 11.75 2.12
CA THR A 16 14.60 12.99 2.58
C THR A 16 15.42 13.58 3.73
N ASN A 17 15.63 14.90 3.69
CA ASN A 17 16.31 15.66 4.74
C ASN A 17 15.27 16.56 5.42
N GLU A 18 14.76 16.12 6.56
CA GLU A 18 14.02 16.98 7.50
C GLU A 18 14.99 17.42 8.60
N GLU A 19 14.90 18.68 9.03
CA GLU A 19 15.95 19.56 9.55
C GLU A 19 17.03 19.01 10.52
N GLN A 20 16.96 17.81 11.09
CA GLN A 20 18.06 17.19 11.87
C GLN A 20 18.17 15.65 11.75
N GLN A 21 17.44 14.97 10.85
CA GLN A 21 17.56 13.53 10.62
C GLN A 21 17.59 13.20 9.12
N THR A 22 18.66 12.53 8.69
CA THR A 22 18.71 11.90 7.37
C THR A 22 17.85 10.65 7.41
N ARG A 23 16.65 10.72 6.81
CA ARG A 23 15.78 9.55 6.67
C ARG A 23 15.99 8.94 5.29
N GLY A 24 16.60 7.77 5.27
CA GLY A 24 16.74 6.96 4.06
C GLY A 24 15.57 5.98 3.98
N ILE A 25 14.90 5.94 2.83
CA ILE A 25 13.82 5.00 2.57
C ILE A 25 14.27 4.08 1.45
N PHE A 26 14.25 2.77 1.72
CA PHE A 26 14.49 1.75 0.71
C PHE A 26 13.20 1.01 0.42
N GLY A 27 12.80 0.96 -0.85
CA GLY A 27 11.56 0.34 -1.28
C GLY A 27 11.75 -0.64 -2.43
N VAL A 28 11.07 -1.78 -2.33
CA VAL A 28 10.94 -2.75 -3.43
C VAL A 28 9.47 -2.88 -3.78
N ARG A 29 9.17 -2.74 -5.08
CA ARG A 29 7.84 -2.98 -5.63
C ARG A 29 7.86 -4.21 -6.52
N TYR A 30 6.92 -5.10 -6.30
CA TYR A 30 6.76 -6.34 -7.05
C TYR A 30 5.30 -6.58 -7.39
N LEU A 31 5.02 -6.90 -8.66
CA LEU A 31 3.68 -7.26 -9.10
C LEU A 31 3.51 -8.78 -8.98
N LEU A 32 2.75 -9.22 -8.00
CA LEU A 32 2.45 -10.63 -7.77
C LEU A 32 1.55 -11.18 -8.89
N PRO A 33 1.58 -12.52 -9.11
CA PRO A 33 0.56 -13.19 -9.90
C PRO A 33 -0.84 -12.78 -9.43
N LEU A 34 -1.77 -12.58 -10.36
CA LEU A 34 -3.08 -11.95 -10.15
C LEU A 34 -3.07 -10.41 -10.10
N LEU A 35 -1.99 -9.75 -10.53
CA LEU A 35 -1.91 -8.28 -10.63
C LEU A 35 -2.16 -7.60 -9.26
N ILE A 36 -1.67 -8.23 -8.20
CA ILE A 36 -1.61 -7.64 -6.86
C ILE A 36 -0.27 -6.92 -6.78
N ASP A 37 -0.29 -5.63 -6.56
CA ASP A 37 0.92 -4.86 -6.39
C ASP A 37 1.38 -4.97 -4.94
N SER A 38 2.62 -5.38 -4.76
CA SER A 38 3.24 -5.57 -3.46
C SER A 38 4.37 -4.59 -3.32
N THR A 39 4.30 -3.75 -2.30
CA THR A 39 5.33 -2.78 -1.97
C THR A 39 5.86 -3.08 -0.57
N VAL A 40 7.17 -3.30 -0.46
CA VAL A 40 7.87 -3.40 0.82
C VAL A 40 8.79 -2.20 0.94
N ARG A 41 8.69 -1.47 2.05
CA ARG A 41 9.53 -0.31 2.37
C ARG A 41 10.16 -0.50 3.73
N ILE A 42 11.41 -0.09 3.85
CA ILE A 42 12.13 -0.03 5.11
C ILE A 42 12.80 1.34 5.22
N ASP A 43 12.62 1.97 6.36
CA ASP A 43 13.19 3.28 6.68
C ASP A 43 14.44 3.12 7.56
N THR A 44 15.33 4.12 7.56
CA THR A 44 16.53 4.15 8.42
C THR A 44 16.23 4.08 9.91
N ASP A 45 15.00 4.39 10.32
CA ASP A 45 14.51 4.28 11.69
C ASP A 45 14.09 2.84 12.06
N ALA A 46 14.38 1.86 11.18
CA ALA A 46 13.99 0.45 11.28
C ALA A 46 12.46 0.22 11.26
N ASP A 47 11.71 1.15 10.68
CA ASP A 47 10.29 0.97 10.43
C ASP A 47 10.11 0.20 9.12
N LEU A 48 9.42 -0.94 9.20
CA LEU A 48 9.11 -1.79 8.05
C LEU A 48 7.64 -1.63 7.69
N ARG A 49 7.36 -1.31 6.42
CA ARG A 49 6.02 -1.18 5.87
C ARG A 49 5.83 -2.13 4.71
N ILE A 50 4.79 -2.95 4.78
CA ILE A 50 4.37 -3.86 3.72
C ILE A 50 2.98 -3.42 3.26
N ILE A 51 2.82 -3.21 1.96
CA ILE A 51 1.56 -2.82 1.34
C ILE A 51 1.24 -3.84 0.25
N LEU A 52 0.02 -4.33 0.22
CA LEU A 52 -0.54 -5.14 -0.84
C LEU A 52 -1.78 -4.42 -1.36
N ASP A 53 -1.72 -3.99 -2.62
CA ASP A 53 -2.82 -3.31 -3.28
C ASP A 53 -3.34 -4.11 -4.48
N ARG A 54 -4.65 -4.03 -4.69
CA ARG A 54 -5.31 -4.69 -5.79
C ARG A 54 -6.49 -3.88 -6.27
N GLU A 55 -6.43 -3.49 -7.53
CA GLU A 55 -7.59 -2.95 -8.24
C GLU A 55 -8.10 -3.95 -9.28
N VAL A 56 -9.40 -4.14 -9.31
CA VAL A 56 -10.12 -4.88 -10.35
C VAL A 56 -11.19 -3.99 -10.95
N GLN A 57 -11.32 -4.04 -12.27
CA GLN A 57 -12.36 -3.33 -13.01
C GLN A 57 -13.24 -4.37 -13.70
N PRO A 58 -14.27 -4.90 -13.02
CA PRO A 58 -15.15 -5.90 -13.60
C PRO A 58 -15.88 -5.39 -14.85
N THR A 59 -16.16 -4.09 -14.91
CA THR A 59 -16.76 -3.42 -16.07
C THR A 59 -16.08 -2.09 -16.31
N GLU A 60 -16.24 -1.49 -17.49
CA GLU A 60 -15.67 -0.17 -17.82
C GLU A 60 -16.14 0.97 -16.89
N ARG A 61 -17.23 0.76 -16.13
CA ARG A 61 -17.84 1.78 -15.26
C ARG A 61 -17.79 1.43 -13.78
N LEU A 62 -17.36 0.22 -13.44
CA LEU A 62 -17.30 -0.26 -12.06
C LEU A 62 -15.87 -0.70 -11.77
N SER A 63 -15.27 -0.09 -10.76
CA SER A 63 -14.02 -0.55 -10.18
C SER A 63 -14.23 -0.96 -8.73
N ALA A 64 -13.44 -1.93 -8.30
CA ALA A 64 -13.30 -2.31 -6.91
C ALA A 64 -11.82 -2.37 -6.59
N PHE A 65 -11.45 -1.87 -5.43
CA PHE A 65 -10.08 -1.82 -4.98
C PHE A 65 -9.98 -2.29 -3.54
N GLY A 66 -8.84 -2.88 -3.22
CA GLY A 66 -8.50 -3.34 -1.89
C GLY A 66 -7.03 -3.05 -1.61
N GLU A 67 -6.75 -2.62 -0.40
CA GLU A 67 -5.40 -2.39 0.11
C GLU A 67 -5.29 -3.04 1.49
N ILE A 68 -4.16 -3.70 1.73
CA ILE A 68 -3.77 -4.20 3.04
C ILE A 68 -2.40 -3.63 3.33
N GLN A 69 -2.27 -3.00 4.49
CA GLN A 69 -1.03 -2.41 4.96
C GLN A 69 -0.64 -3.04 6.29
N TYR A 70 0.65 -3.31 6.46
CA TYR A 70 1.23 -3.77 7.71
C TYR A 70 2.48 -2.94 8.02
N ASP A 71 2.42 -2.19 9.11
CA ASP A 71 3.50 -1.35 9.61
C ASP A 71 4.06 -1.98 10.88
N MET A 72 5.35 -2.25 10.88
CA MET A 72 6.13 -2.64 12.06
C MET A 72 7.00 -1.45 12.43
N GLU A 73 6.65 -0.80 13.53
CA GLU A 73 7.40 0.33 14.07
C GLU A 73 8.48 -0.19 15.03
N SER A 74 9.65 0.47 15.05
CA SER A 74 10.81 0.09 15.87
C SER A 74 10.52 -0.09 17.38
N LYS A 75 9.43 0.46 17.89
CA LYS A 75 9.00 0.40 19.30
C LYS A 75 8.14 -0.83 19.67
N TRP A 76 8.21 -1.93 18.91
CA TRP A 76 7.31 -3.09 19.08
C TRP A 76 5.82 -2.75 18.94
N GLU A 77 5.52 -1.65 18.25
CA GLU A 77 4.15 -1.31 17.86
C GLU A 77 3.93 -1.86 16.46
N TRP A 78 2.85 -2.60 16.27
CA TRP A 78 2.45 -3.03 14.94
C TRP A 78 1.08 -2.44 14.63
N LYS A 79 0.89 -2.04 13.38
CA LYS A 79 -0.37 -1.53 12.86
C LYS A 79 -0.70 -2.29 11.59
N ALA A 80 -1.92 -2.76 11.49
CA ALA A 80 -2.47 -3.42 10.33
C ALA A 80 -3.67 -2.60 9.85
N GLY A 81 -3.59 -2.11 8.63
CA GLY A 81 -4.66 -1.40 7.95
C GLY A 81 -5.25 -2.26 6.84
N SER A 82 -6.54 -2.11 6.60
CA SER A 82 -7.17 -2.60 5.39
C SER A 82 -8.15 -1.57 4.87
N ALA A 83 -8.04 -1.23 3.60
CA ALA A 83 -8.98 -0.39 2.89
C ALA A 83 -9.67 -1.23 1.82
N ILE A 84 -10.98 -1.16 1.71
CA ILE A 84 -11.70 -1.71 0.56
C ILE A 84 -12.66 -0.66 0.03
N GLY A 85 -12.85 -0.62 -1.27
CA GLY A 85 -13.75 0.35 -1.88
C GLY A 85 -14.22 -0.08 -3.25
N SER A 86 -15.20 0.68 -3.73
CA SER A 86 -15.76 0.52 -5.05
C SER A 86 -16.11 1.88 -5.62
N ALA A 87 -15.82 2.08 -6.89
CA ALA A 87 -16.26 3.25 -7.63
C ALA A 87 -17.22 2.84 -8.75
N ILE A 88 -18.30 3.59 -8.90
CA ILE A 88 -19.23 3.47 -10.01
C ILE A 88 -19.34 4.79 -10.76
N MET A 89 -19.13 4.75 -12.07
CA MET A 89 -19.30 5.89 -12.95
C MET A 89 -20.76 5.93 -13.42
N ILE A 90 -21.52 6.91 -12.94
CA ILE A 90 -22.93 7.09 -13.33
C ILE A 90 -23.01 7.68 -14.74
N ASN A 91 -22.16 8.68 -15.02
CA ASN A 91 -21.99 9.26 -16.35
C ASN A 91 -20.56 9.83 -16.49
N LYS A 92 -20.17 10.32 -17.67
CA LYS A 92 -18.81 10.81 -17.93
C LYS A 92 -18.35 11.97 -17.02
N TRP A 93 -19.30 12.63 -16.35
CA TRP A 93 -19.06 13.81 -15.52
C TRP A 93 -19.22 13.52 -14.02
N PHE A 94 -19.80 12.37 -13.66
CA PHE A 94 -20.18 12.05 -12.30
C PHE A 94 -19.83 10.59 -11.97
N SER A 95 -18.97 10.43 -10.97
CA SER A 95 -18.59 9.16 -10.39
C SER A 95 -18.89 9.17 -8.90
N LEU A 96 -19.40 8.05 -8.39
CA LEU A 96 -19.58 7.83 -6.97
C LEU A 96 -18.53 6.83 -6.49
N VAL A 97 -17.78 7.19 -5.45
CA VAL A 97 -16.78 6.33 -4.83
C VAL A 97 -17.17 6.08 -3.38
N GLY A 98 -17.25 4.80 -3.01
CA GLY A 98 -17.40 4.38 -1.63
C GLY A 98 -16.13 3.67 -1.19
N GLN A 99 -15.60 4.04 -0.03
CA GLN A 99 -14.44 3.39 0.57
C GLN A 99 -14.70 3.16 2.05
N HIS A 100 -14.28 2.00 2.54
CA HIS A 100 -14.24 1.66 3.94
C HIS A 100 -12.79 1.42 4.34
N TYR A 101 -12.33 2.14 5.35
CA TYR A 101 -10.99 1.98 5.92
C TYR A 101 -11.11 1.45 7.34
N SER A 102 -10.28 0.45 7.65
CA SER A 102 -10.18 -0.13 8.98
C SER A 102 -8.73 -0.21 9.39
N GLU A 103 -8.43 0.24 10.59
CA GLU A 103 -7.09 0.20 11.16
C GLU A 103 -7.12 -0.52 12.51
N PHE A 104 -6.17 -1.42 12.69
CA PHE A 104 -5.99 -2.20 13.91
C PHE A 104 -4.53 -2.12 14.33
N GLY A 105 -4.29 -1.52 15.50
CA GLY A 105 -2.94 -1.39 16.07
C GLY A 105 -2.82 -2.18 17.37
N GLY A 106 -1.71 -2.87 17.54
CA GLY A 106 -1.32 -3.50 18.80
C GLY A 106 -0.02 -2.87 19.31
N ARG A 107 -0.08 -2.25 20.49
CA ARG A 107 1.11 -1.80 21.19
C ARG A 107 1.65 -2.98 22.01
N GLY A 108 2.86 -3.45 21.70
CA GLY A 108 3.56 -4.45 22.52
C GLY A 108 3.63 -3.94 23.96
N TRP A 109 3.14 -4.73 24.91
CA TRP A 109 3.10 -4.33 26.31
C TRP A 109 4.52 -4.19 26.85
N ASN A 110 4.95 -2.95 27.13
CA ASN A 110 6.01 -2.74 28.12
C ASN A 110 5.34 -2.36 29.44
N LYS A 111 5.21 -3.34 30.34
CA LYS A 111 5.07 -3.07 31.77
C LYS A 111 6.48 -2.81 32.31
N ASN A 112 6.74 -1.57 32.70
CA ASN A 112 7.57 -1.26 33.85
C ASN A 112 6.99 -0.01 34.54
#